data_AF-A0AA35RVJ8-F1
#
_entry.id   AF-A0AA35RVJ8-F1
#
_cell.length_a   1.000
_cell.length_b   1.000
_cell.length_c   1.000
_cell.angle_alpha   90.00
_cell.angle_beta   90.00
_cell.angle_gamma   90.00
#
_symmetry.space_group_name_H-M   'P 1'
#
loop_
_entity.id
_entity.type
_entity.pdbx_description
1 polymer ?
#
loop_
_entity_poly.entity_id
_entity_poly.type
_entity_poly.pdbx_seq_one_letter_code
_entity_poly.pdbx_strand_id
1 'polypeptide(L)'
;MTLVLKGVRSTLISHHPQQHHKLFLKLGEENPAFQGVCEEMTIFTEVMDGKVRMRNDRPFLLISSTSWTKDEDFGILLEALDEYNRAACDTTNMLPKVFCVITGKGPLKEYYMRIIQSKNFSCVTVCTIWLSAEDYPVLLGKSLLRMFLQSLGHQ
;
A
#
# COMPACT_ATOMS: atom_id res chain seq x y z
N MET A 1 -19.61 15.34 2.86
CA MET A 1 -18.56 15.57 1.86
C MET A 1 -18.17 14.21 1.33
N THR A 2 -18.84 13.76 0.26
CA THR A 2 -18.65 12.42 -0.29
C THR A 2 -17.38 12.44 -1.12
N LEU A 3 -16.32 11.79 -0.64
CA LEU A 3 -15.14 11.53 -1.45
C LEU A 3 -15.57 10.60 -2.59
N VAL A 4 -15.95 11.17 -3.73
CA VAL A 4 -16.19 10.40 -4.95
C VAL A 4 -14.83 9.95 -5.44
N LEU A 5 -14.43 8.74 -5.05
CA LEU A 5 -13.27 8.03 -5.57
C LEU A 5 -13.52 7.74 -7.07
N LYS A 6 -13.36 8.76 -7.92
CA LYS A 6 -13.47 8.62 -9.37
C LYS A 6 -12.32 7.74 -9.85
N GLY A 7 -12.63 6.52 -10.26
CA GLY A 7 -11.69 5.65 -10.98
C GLY A 7 -11.12 4.46 -10.20
N VAL A 8 -11.80 3.97 -9.16
CA VAL A 8 -11.44 2.69 -8.55
C VAL A 8 -11.75 1.55 -9.53
N ARG A 9 -10.74 1.03 -10.22
CA ARG A 9 -10.81 -0.29 -10.85
C ARG A 9 -10.31 -1.32 -9.83
N SER A 10 -11.24 -2.06 -9.22
CA SER A 10 -10.89 -3.25 -8.43
C SER A 10 -10.38 -4.32 -9.40
N THR A 11 -9.08 -4.60 -9.38
CA THR A 11 -8.56 -5.79 -10.04
C THR A 11 -8.68 -6.94 -9.04
N LEU A 12 -9.51 -7.94 -9.34
CA LEU A 12 -9.49 -9.21 -8.62
C LEU A 12 -8.07 -9.77 -8.72
N ILE A 13 -7.35 -9.81 -7.59
CA ILE A 13 -6.00 -10.34 -7.50
C ILE A 13 -6.01 -11.77 -8.07
N SER A 14 -5.19 -12.00 -9.09
CA SER A 14 -5.16 -13.23 -9.87
C SER A 14 -4.79 -14.47 -9.05
N HIS A 15 -5.18 -15.63 -9.59
CA HIS A 15 -5.12 -17.01 -9.06
C HIS A 15 -3.71 -17.57 -8.72
N HIS A 16 -2.70 -16.75 -8.43
CA HIS A 16 -1.29 -17.21 -8.37
C HIS A 16 -0.59 -16.85 -7.04
N PRO A 17 -1.01 -17.44 -5.89
CA PRO A 17 -0.43 -17.17 -4.57
C PRO A 17 1.09 -17.36 -4.50
N GLN A 18 1.65 -18.32 -5.23
CA GLN A 18 3.08 -18.62 -5.23
C GLN A 18 3.92 -17.44 -5.73
N GLN A 19 3.46 -16.77 -6.80
CA GLN A 19 4.14 -15.59 -7.32
C GLN A 19 4.05 -14.41 -6.35
N HIS A 20 2.93 -14.28 -5.64
CA HIS A 20 2.73 -13.21 -4.65
C HIS A 20 3.66 -13.42 -3.47
N HIS A 21 3.71 -14.64 -2.97
CA HIS A 21 4.56 -14.99 -1.84
C HIS A 21 6.03 -14.75 -2.13
N LYS A 22 6.53 -15.20 -3.29
CA LYS A 22 7.92 -14.93 -3.70
C LYS A 22 8.23 -13.43 -3.76
N LEU A 23 7.33 -12.63 -4.35
CA LEU A 23 7.50 -11.18 -4.41
C LEU A 23 7.50 -10.54 -3.02
N PHE A 24 6.55 -10.91 -2.16
CA PHE A 24 6.44 -10.32 -0.83
C PHE A 24 7.56 -10.73 0.11
N LEU A 25 8.13 -11.94 -0.04
CA LEU A 25 9.35 -12.34 0.67
C LEU A 25 10.54 -11.47 0.23
N LYS A 26 10.76 -11.33 -1.08
CA LYS A 26 11.80 -10.46 -1.63
C LYS A 26 11.66 -9.02 -1.11
N LEU A 27 10.45 -8.46 -1.15
CA LEU A 27 10.18 -7.12 -0.62
C LEU A 27 10.35 -7.05 0.91
N GLY A 28 10.13 -8.15 1.62
CA GLY A 28 10.36 -8.29 3.06
C GLY A 28 11.84 -8.24 3.44
N GLU A 29 12.74 -8.75 2.59
CA GLU A 29 14.19 -8.64 2.80
C GLU A 29 14.65 -7.17 2.78
N GLU A 30 14.08 -6.36 1.89
CA GLU A 30 14.41 -4.93 1.74
C GLU A 30 13.62 -4.03 2.69
N ASN A 31 12.39 -4.42 3.04
CA ASN A 31 11.50 -3.64 3.88
C ASN A 31 10.72 -4.55 4.84
N PRO A 32 11.07 -4.54 6.15
CA PRO A 32 10.42 -5.37 7.16
C PRO A 32 8.90 -5.23 7.25
N ALA A 33 8.31 -4.15 6.75
CA ALA A 33 6.86 -3.96 6.72
C ALA A 33 6.11 -5.03 5.92
N PHE A 34 6.78 -5.75 4.99
CA PHE A 34 6.19 -6.85 4.24
C PHE A 34 6.29 -8.22 4.95
N GLN A 35 7.14 -8.33 5.97
CA GLN A 35 7.38 -9.59 6.68
C GLN A 35 6.17 -9.98 7.53
N GLY A 36 5.95 -11.29 7.68
CA GLY A 36 4.97 -11.86 8.60
C GLY A 36 5.56 -12.12 9.98
N VAL A 37 4.85 -12.93 10.77
CA VAL A 37 5.27 -13.28 12.14
C VAL A 37 6.42 -14.31 12.14
N CYS A 38 6.55 -15.09 11.07
CA CYS A 38 7.60 -16.08 10.89
C CYS A 38 8.11 -16.08 9.44
N GLU A 39 9.21 -16.80 9.19
CA GLU A 39 9.90 -16.84 7.89
C GLU A 39 9.03 -17.31 6.72
N GLU A 40 8.05 -18.18 6.97
CA GLU A 40 7.14 -18.71 5.95
C GLU A 40 5.88 -17.84 5.74
N MET A 41 5.88 -16.63 6.31
CA MET A 41 4.73 -15.74 6.31
C MET A 41 5.11 -14.33 5.86
N THR A 42 4.22 -13.71 5.11
CA THR A 42 4.26 -12.28 4.79
C THR A 42 3.00 -11.61 5.33
N ILE A 43 2.92 -10.29 5.22
CA ILE A 43 1.69 -9.58 5.60
C ILE A 43 0.49 -9.92 4.71
N PHE A 44 0.70 -10.50 3.52
CA PHE A 44 -0.36 -10.84 2.56
C PHE A 44 -0.55 -12.35 2.32
N THR A 45 0.47 -13.16 2.56
CA THR A 45 0.52 -14.59 2.18
C THR A 45 1.11 -15.43 3.29
N GLU A 46 0.78 -16.71 3.30
CA GLU A 46 1.30 -17.69 4.25
C GLU A 46 1.48 -19.05 3.56
N VAL A 47 2.39 -19.86 4.10
CA VAL A 47 2.49 -21.27 3.77
C VAL A 47 1.72 -22.07 4.82
N MET A 48 0.77 -22.89 4.39
CA MET A 48 0.09 -23.85 5.26
C MET A 48 0.04 -25.21 4.59
N ASP A 49 0.44 -26.26 5.33
CA ASP A 49 0.56 -27.63 4.82
C ASP A 49 1.40 -27.72 3.53
N GLY A 50 2.49 -26.94 3.48
CA GLY A 50 3.38 -26.85 2.31
C GLY A 50 2.78 -26.14 1.09
N LYS A 51 1.60 -25.53 1.22
CA LYS A 51 0.92 -24.79 0.14
C LYS A 51 0.85 -23.30 0.45
N VAL A 52 1.29 -22.50 -0.52
CA VAL A 52 1.17 -21.04 -0.45
C VAL A 52 -0.29 -20.63 -0.68
N ARG A 53 -0.79 -19.74 0.18
CA ARG A 53 -2.12 -19.13 0.04
C ARG A 53 -2.10 -17.66 0.42
N MET A 54 -3.13 -16.93 -0.04
CA MET A 54 -3.38 -15.57 0.46
C MET A 54 -3.95 -15.68 1.87
N ARG A 55 -3.47 -14.84 2.79
CA ARG A 55 -4.04 -14.76 4.14
C ARG A 55 -5.45 -14.21 4.11
N ASN A 56 -6.33 -14.76 4.94
CA ASN A 56 -7.72 -14.28 5.04
C ASN A 56 -7.81 -12.91 5.74
N ASP A 57 -6.90 -12.63 6.66
CA ASP A 57 -6.82 -11.40 7.44
C ASP A 57 -5.86 -10.35 6.86
N ARG A 58 -5.39 -10.56 5.61
CA ARG A 58 -4.45 -9.64 4.96
C ARG A 58 -5.04 -8.23 4.84
N PRO A 59 -4.22 -7.18 4.99
CA PRO A 59 -4.67 -5.83 4.70
C PRO A 59 -4.91 -5.63 3.20
N PHE A 60 -5.66 -4.60 2.86
CA PHE A 60 -5.81 -4.13 1.49
C PHE A 60 -4.54 -3.42 1.05
N LEU A 61 -3.93 -3.89 -0.04
CA LEU A 61 -2.76 -3.26 -0.64
C LEU A 61 -3.19 -2.05 -1.49
N LEU A 62 -2.87 -0.85 -1.00
CA LEU A 62 -2.96 0.41 -1.72
C LEU A 62 -1.58 0.79 -2.24
N ILE A 63 -1.49 1.19 -3.50
CA ILE A 63 -0.24 1.71 -4.08
C ILE A 63 -0.47 3.11 -4.60
N SER A 64 0.41 4.03 -4.20
CA SER A 64 0.48 5.39 -4.70
C SER A 64 1.87 5.70 -5.24
N SER A 65 1.95 6.23 -6.45
CA SER A 65 3.17 6.81 -7.02
C SER A 65 3.18 8.31 -6.76
N THR A 66 4.33 8.88 -6.43
CA THR A 66 4.50 10.33 -6.23
C THR A 66 5.90 10.77 -6.64
N SER A 67 6.02 11.95 -7.23
CA SER A 67 7.31 12.58 -7.51
C SER A 67 7.87 13.34 -6.31
N TRP A 68 7.13 13.46 -5.21
CA TRP A 68 7.54 14.18 -3.99
C TRP A 68 8.02 15.62 -4.25
N THR A 69 7.45 16.29 -5.25
CA THR A 69 7.72 17.68 -5.59
C THR A 69 6.65 18.61 -5.00
N LYS A 70 6.90 19.92 -5.02
CA LYS A 70 5.98 20.92 -4.45
C LYS A 70 4.71 21.11 -5.28
N ASP A 71 4.73 20.74 -6.56
CA ASP A 71 3.58 20.81 -7.46
C ASP A 71 2.59 19.65 -7.28
N GLU A 72 2.97 18.60 -6.54
CA GLU A 72 2.06 17.56 -6.08
C GLU A 72 1.50 17.89 -4.70
N ASP A 73 0.17 17.93 -4.58
CA ASP A 73 -0.49 17.98 -3.29
C ASP A 73 -0.57 16.58 -2.67
N PHE A 74 0.56 16.13 -2.11
CA PHE A 74 0.64 14.88 -1.37
C PHE A 74 -0.18 14.92 -0.06
N GLY A 75 -0.54 16.12 0.44
CA GLY A 75 -1.38 16.30 1.62
C GLY A 75 -2.72 15.59 1.49
N ILE A 76 -3.31 15.59 0.29
CA ILE A 76 -4.58 14.91 -0.01
C ILE A 76 -4.51 13.41 0.31
N LEU A 77 -3.41 12.73 -0.03
CA LEU A 77 -3.26 11.30 0.31
C LEU A 77 -3.19 11.10 1.82
N LEU A 78 -2.45 11.95 2.52
CA LEU A 78 -2.32 11.85 3.97
C LEU A 78 -3.65 12.11 4.68
N GLU A 79 -4.40 13.12 4.26
CA GLU A 79 -5.73 13.41 4.79
C GLU A 79 -6.70 12.25 4.56
N ALA A 80 -6.68 11.65 3.36
CA ALA A 80 -7.50 10.49 3.06
C ALA A 80 -7.13 9.27 3.93
N LEU A 81 -5.84 9.03 4.17
CA LEU A 81 -5.39 7.95 5.05
C LEU A 81 -5.78 8.21 6.52
N ASP A 82 -5.73 9.46 6.98
CA ASP A 82 -6.19 9.86 8.32
C ASP A 82 -7.70 9.63 8.49
N GLU A 83 -8.50 10.06 7.52
CA GLU A 83 -9.95 9.82 7.50
C GLU A 83 -10.28 8.33 7.50
N TYR A 84 -9.61 7.57 6.62
CA TYR A 84 -9.78 6.13 6.54
C TYR A 84 -9.41 5.45 7.86
N ASN A 85 -8.27 5.80 8.45
CA ASN A 85 -7.82 5.22 9.71
C ASN A 85 -8.85 5.47 10.82
N ARG A 86 -9.40 6.68 10.94
CA ARG A 86 -10.46 6.97 11.93
C ARG A 86 -11.70 6.12 11.69
N ALA A 87 -12.18 6.03 10.45
CA ALA A 87 -13.35 5.23 10.11
C ALA A 87 -13.12 3.73 10.35
N ALA A 88 -11.93 3.23 10.05
CA ALA A 88 -11.58 1.82 10.18
C ALA A 88 -11.25 1.40 11.62
N CYS A 89 -10.87 2.34 12.49
CA CYS A 89 -10.75 2.08 13.94
C CYS A 89 -12.11 1.96 14.61
N ASP A 90 -13.16 2.53 14.02
CA ASP A 90 -14.52 2.34 14.49
C ASP A 90 -15.03 0.94 14.09
N THR A 91 -15.15 0.08 15.10
CA THR A 91 -15.57 -1.31 14.96
C THR A 91 -16.94 -1.50 14.29
N THR A 92 -17.79 -0.47 14.26
CA THR A 92 -19.09 -0.55 13.58
C THR A 92 -18.97 -0.55 12.06
N ASN A 93 -17.88 -0.03 11.50
CA ASN A 93 -17.74 0.17 10.06
C ASN A 93 -17.16 -1.06 9.32
N MET A 94 -16.70 -2.09 10.04
CA MET A 94 -16.14 -3.33 9.47
C MET A 94 -15.19 -3.09 8.27
N LEU A 95 -14.34 -2.07 8.35
CA LEU A 95 -13.41 -1.75 7.28
C LEU A 95 -12.12 -2.56 7.42
N PRO A 96 -11.52 -3.03 6.31
CA PRO A 96 -10.26 -3.75 6.36
C PRO A 96 -9.11 -2.85 6.79
N LYS A 97 -8.03 -3.43 7.28
CA LYS A 97 -6.76 -2.70 7.42
C LYS A 97 -6.21 -2.36 6.04
N VAL A 98 -5.50 -1.24 5.92
CA VAL A 98 -4.84 -0.81 4.68
C VAL A 98 -3.34 -0.85 4.84
N PHE A 99 -2.66 -1.42 3.85
CA PHE A 99 -1.22 -1.34 3.69
C PHE A 99 -0.93 -0.48 2.46
N CYS A 100 -0.53 0.76 2.71
CA CYS A 100 -0.22 1.76 1.70
C CYS A 100 1.26 1.74 1.36
N VAL A 101 1.56 1.35 0.12
CA VAL A 101 2.87 1.45 -0.49
C VAL A 101 2.96 2.75 -1.26
N ILE A 102 3.95 3.56 -0.92
CA ILE A 102 4.24 4.80 -1.62
C ILE A 102 5.58 4.66 -2.34
N THR A 103 5.61 4.91 -3.65
CA THR A 103 6.82 4.80 -4.46
C THR A 103 7.12 6.09 -5.21
N GLY A 104 8.38 6.23 -5.62
CA GLY A 104 8.92 7.40 -6.31
C GLY A 104 10.02 8.10 -5.52
N LYS A 105 10.57 9.16 -6.11
CA LYS A 105 11.73 9.92 -5.62
C LYS A 105 11.48 11.40 -5.79
N GLY A 106 11.88 12.19 -4.80
CA GLY A 106 11.94 13.64 -4.91
C GLY A 106 12.22 14.32 -3.58
N PRO A 107 12.35 15.66 -3.60
CA PRO A 107 12.95 16.43 -2.51
C PRO A 107 12.10 16.50 -1.24
N LEU A 108 10.78 16.26 -1.31
CA LEU A 108 9.89 16.31 -0.14
C LEU A 108 9.65 14.95 0.51
N LYS A 109 10.29 13.87 0.03
CA LYS A 109 10.06 12.52 0.56
C LYS A 109 10.31 12.44 2.05
N GLU A 110 11.48 12.88 2.51
CA GLU A 110 11.86 12.83 3.92
C GLU A 110 10.97 13.71 4.79
N TYR A 111 10.52 14.85 4.26
CA TYR A 111 9.57 15.74 4.93
C TYR A 111 8.25 15.02 5.23
N TYR A 112 7.63 14.41 4.22
CA TYR A 112 6.37 13.70 4.39
C TYR A 112 6.52 12.39 5.17
N MET A 113 7.66 11.71 5.06
CA MET A 113 7.93 10.52 5.88
C MET A 113 7.94 10.85 7.38
N ARG A 114 8.49 12.01 7.79
CA ARG A 114 8.44 12.46 9.19
C ARG A 114 7.01 12.74 9.64
N ILE A 115 6.17 13.30 8.77
CA ILE A 115 4.75 13.50 9.05
C ILE A 115 4.05 12.16 9.23
N ILE A 116 4.25 11.21 8.31
CA ILE A 116 3.68 9.87 8.40
C ILE A 116 4.09 9.18 9.71
N GLN A 117 5.36 9.27 10.09
CA GLN A 117 5.87 8.69 11.34
C GLN A 117 5.29 9.34 12.60
N SER A 118 4.85 10.60 12.54
CA SER A 118 4.18 11.26 13.66
C SER A 118 2.67 10.97 13.74
N LYS A 119 2.09 10.29 12.73
CA LYS A 119 0.70 9.84 12.75
C LYS A 119 0.56 8.55 13.57
N ASN A 120 -0.49 8.51 14.40
CA ASN A 120 -0.88 7.30 15.14
C ASN A 120 -1.86 6.46 14.30
N PHE A 121 -1.36 5.81 13.25
CA PHE A 121 -2.17 4.87 12.48
C PHE A 121 -2.30 3.53 13.19
N SER A 122 -3.52 3.01 13.29
CA SER A 122 -3.83 1.70 13.89
C SER A 122 -4.44 0.72 12.89
N CYS A 123 -5.16 1.24 11.89
CA CYS A 123 -5.72 0.47 10.78
C CYS A 123 -5.03 0.73 9.44
N VAL A 124 -4.04 1.64 9.41
CA VAL A 124 -3.24 1.95 8.23
C VAL A 124 -1.77 1.66 8.53
N THR A 125 -1.07 1.04 7.60
CA THR A 125 0.38 0.93 7.58
C THR A 125 0.88 1.61 6.32
N VAL A 126 1.85 2.52 6.44
CA VAL A 126 2.44 3.21 5.30
C VAL A 126 3.90 2.82 5.21
N CYS A 127 4.34 2.38 4.03
CA CYS A 127 5.76 2.14 3.76
C CYS A 127 6.18 2.79 2.45
N THR A 128 7.44 3.19 2.37
CA THR A 128 8.03 3.63 1.12
C THR A 128 8.99 2.57 0.61
N ILE A 129 8.83 2.14 -0.64
CA ILE A 129 9.78 1.25 -1.31
C ILE A 129 10.22 1.83 -2.64
N TRP A 130 11.46 1.55 -2.98
CA TRP A 130 11.91 1.66 -4.36
C TRP A 130 11.50 0.37 -5.07
N LEU A 131 10.77 0.48 -6.17
CA LEU A 131 10.44 -0.67 -7.00
C LEU A 131 11.35 -0.64 -8.23
N SER A 132 11.99 -1.76 -8.51
CA SER A 132 12.67 -1.93 -9.78
C SER A 132 11.66 -1.87 -10.94
N ALA A 133 12.12 -1.55 -12.15
CA ALA A 133 11.27 -1.52 -13.34
C ALA A 133 10.61 -2.89 -13.62
N GLU A 134 11.21 -3.98 -13.15
CA GLU A 134 10.69 -5.35 -13.28
C GLU A 134 9.64 -5.65 -12.20
N ASP A 135 9.85 -5.21 -10.96
CA ASP A 135 8.94 -5.48 -9.84
C ASP A 135 7.70 -4.56 -9.86
N TYR A 136 7.81 -3.36 -10.43
CA TYR A 136 6.74 -2.37 -10.45
C TYR A 136 5.47 -2.85 -11.19
N PRO A 137 5.52 -3.35 -12.44
CA PRO A 137 4.36 -3.90 -13.12
C PRO A 137 3.76 -5.12 -12.42
N VAL A 138 4.61 -5.93 -11.79
CA VAL A 138 4.20 -7.13 -11.06
C VAL A 138 3.42 -6.73 -9.81
N LEU A 139 3.93 -5.80 -9.00
CA LEU A 139 3.22 -5.32 -7.82
C LEU A 139 1.93 -4.58 -8.20
N LEU A 140 1.98 -3.74 -9.25
CA LEU A 140 0.81 -3.05 -9.77
C LEU A 140 -0.26 -3.99 -10.33
N GLY A 141 0.11 -5.11 -10.93
CA GLY A 141 -0.83 -6.14 -11.39
C GLY A 141 -1.50 -6.89 -10.22
N LYS A 142 -0.99 -6.73 -9.00
CA LYS A 142 -1.38 -7.46 -7.79
C LYS A 142 -1.96 -6.57 -6.70
N SER A 143 -1.97 -5.25 -6.89
CA SER A 143 -2.58 -4.28 -5.97
C SER A 143 -4.09 -4.34 -6.01
N LEU A 144 -4.74 -4.29 -4.84
CA LEU A 144 -6.20 -4.31 -4.74
C LEU A 144 -6.81 -2.95 -5.13
N LEU A 145 -6.10 -1.86 -4.82
CA LEU A 145 -6.51 -0.48 -5.11
C LEU A 145 -5.33 0.34 -5.62
N ARG A 146 -5.55 1.07 -6.72
CA ARG A 146 -4.59 2.03 -7.28
C ARG A 146 -5.11 3.44 -7.09
N MET A 147 -4.28 4.34 -6.58
CA MET A 147 -4.54 5.78 -6.58
C MET A 147 -3.40 6.46 -7.33
N PHE A 148 -3.72 7.13 -8.44
CA PHE A 148 -2.76 7.96 -9.16
C PHE A 148 -3.05 9.41 -8.81
N LEU A 149 -2.13 10.06 -8.08
CA LEU A 149 -2.06 11.50 -8.03
C LEU A 149 -1.17 11.95 -9.19
N GLN A 150 -1.76 12.29 -10.33
CA GLN A 150 -1.04 13.04 -11.35
C GLN A 150 -1.48 14.50 -11.23
N SER A 151 -0.51 15.38 -10.93
CA SER A 151 -0.63 16.79 -11.27
C SER A 151 -0.82 16.86 -12.79
N LEU A 152 -2.00 17.28 -13.25
CA LEU A 152 -2.15 17.73 -14.63
C LEU A 152 -1.36 19.03 -14.73
N GLY A 153 -0.08 18.91 -15.10
CA GLY A 153 0.70 20.05 -15.54
C GLY A 153 -0.01 20.69 -16.72
N HIS A 154 -0.61 21.85 -16.49
CA HIS A 154 -1.08 22.71 -17.56
C HIS A 154 0.15 23.10 -18.41
N GLN A 155 0.20 22.59 -19.64
CA GLN A 155 0.85 23.26 -20.76
C GLN A 155 -0.22 23.86 -21.66
#